data_AF-A0A1V2IJF9-F1
#
_entry.id   AF-A0A1V2IJF9-F1
#
_cell.length_a   1.000
_cell.length_b   1.000
_cell.length_c   1.000
_cell.angle_alpha   90.00
_cell.angle_beta   90.00
_cell.angle_gamma   90.00
#
_symmetry.space_group_name_H-M   'P 1'
#
loop_
_entity.id
_entity.type
_entity.pdbx_description
1 polymer ?
#
loop_
_entity_poly.entity_id
_entity_poly.type
_entity_poly.pdbx_seq_one_letter_code
_entity_poly.pdbx_strand_id
1 'polypeptide(L)'
;MKHRPEGVPPGDLSDEDLVREVEHLHATRHDTFLHGTGDAFDTHTSRMLSLEYEYRRRFAAVLTPDPLRTRAGSRRAAAAGRAGS
;
A
#
# COMPACT_ATOMS: atom_id res chain seq x y z
N MET A 1 -30.80 -6.98 -2.06
CA MET A 1 -29.32 -6.97 -2.17
C MET A 1 -28.83 -5.71 -1.49
N LYS A 2 -28.05 -5.82 -0.40
CA LYS A 2 -27.52 -4.63 0.28
C LYS A 2 -26.50 -3.98 -0.65
N HIS A 3 -26.79 -2.77 -1.15
CA HIS A 3 -25.72 -1.89 -1.58
C HIS A 3 -24.82 -1.69 -0.35
N ARG A 4 -23.65 -2.33 -0.36
CA ARG A 4 -22.59 -2.01 0.57
C ARG A 4 -21.78 -0.91 -0.11
N PRO A 5 -21.96 0.37 0.27
CA PRO A 5 -21.22 1.48 -0.34
C PRO A 5 -19.69 1.31 -0.18
N GLU A 6 -19.26 0.39 0.69
CA GLU A 6 -17.87 0.12 1.07
C GLU A 6 -17.21 -1.02 0.28
N GLY A 7 -17.87 -1.60 -0.73
CA GLY A 7 -17.35 -2.71 -1.54
C GLY A 7 -17.17 -4.03 -0.79
N VAL A 8 -16.36 -4.94 -1.35
CA VAL A 8 -16.05 -6.25 -0.75
C VAL A 8 -15.02 -6.06 0.37
N PRO A 9 -15.19 -6.68 1.56
CA PRO A 9 -14.22 -6.61 2.63
C PRO A 9 -12.84 -7.08 2.16
N PRO A 10 -11.75 -6.40 2.55
CA PRO A 10 -10.40 -6.77 2.15
C PRO A 10 -10.00 -8.23 2.45
N GLY A 11 -10.52 -8.80 3.55
CA GLY A 11 -10.29 -10.20 3.92
C GLY A 11 -10.93 -11.21 2.97
N ASP A 12 -11.99 -10.82 2.25
CA ASP A 12 -12.75 -11.69 1.33
C ASP A 12 -12.24 -11.59 -0.11
N LEU A 13 -11.32 -10.66 -0.41
CA LEU A 13 -10.71 -10.51 -1.73
C LEU A 13 -9.70 -11.62 -2.01
N SER A 14 -9.63 -12.03 -3.28
CA SER A 14 -8.48 -12.79 -3.78
C SER A 14 -7.22 -11.91 -3.78
N ASP A 15 -6.04 -12.52 -3.80
CA ASP A 15 -4.77 -11.77 -3.82
C ASP A 15 -4.64 -10.87 -5.07
N GLU A 16 -5.10 -11.35 -6.23
CA GLU A 16 -5.12 -10.59 -7.48
C GLU A 16 -6.07 -9.38 -7.39
N ASP A 17 -7.28 -9.60 -6.87
CA ASP A 17 -8.26 -8.53 -6.71
C ASP A 17 -7.81 -7.49 -5.68
N LEU A 18 -7.14 -7.93 -4.61
CA LEU A 18 -6.58 -7.05 -3.59
C LEU A 18 -5.51 -6.13 -4.18
N VAL A 19 -4.58 -6.67 -4.98
CA VAL A 19 -3.56 -5.87 -5.68
C VAL A 19 -4.22 -4.83 -6.59
N ARG A 20 -5.15 -5.27 -7.44
CA ARG A 20 -5.85 -4.41 -8.40
C ARG A 20 -6.62 -3.29 -7.70
N GLU A 21 -7.30 -3.60 -6.60
CA GLU A 21 -8.10 -2.62 -5.85
C GLU A 21 -7.20 -1.58 -5.15
N VAL A 22 -6.07 -2.00 -4.58
CA VAL A 22 -5.08 -1.08 -3.98
C VAL A 22 -4.53 -0.11 -5.02
N GLU A 23 -4.14 -0.61 -6.20
CA GLU A 23 -3.66 0.22 -7.31
C GLU A 23 -4.73 1.24 -7.75
N HIS A 24 -5.97 0.78 -7.92
CA HIS A 24 -7.08 1.63 -8.34
C HIS A 24 -7.41 2.72 -7.29
N LEU A 25 -7.41 2.38 -6.00
CA LEU A 25 -7.65 3.37 -4.94
C LEU A 25 -6.57 4.43 -4.88
N HIS A 26 -5.30 4.08 -5.08
CA HIS A 26 -4.21 5.07 -5.10
C HIS A 26 -4.35 6.03 -6.28
N ALA A 27 -4.73 5.53 -7.46
CA ALA A 27 -4.94 6.35 -8.65
C ALA A 27 -6.06 7.39 -8.46
N THR A 28 -7.15 6.99 -7.81
CA THR A 28 -8.36 7.82 -7.62
C THR A 28 -8.33 8.68 -6.35
N ARG A 29 -7.43 8.39 -5.39
CA ARG A 29 -7.30 9.13 -4.14
C ARG A 29 -6.97 10.60 -4.37
N HIS A 30 -6.02 10.87 -5.26
CA HIS A 30 -5.56 12.24 -5.48
C HIS A 30 -6.68 13.10 -6.06
N ASP A 31 -7.46 12.56 -6.99
CA ASP A 31 -8.62 13.23 -7.55
C ASP A 31 -9.69 13.50 -6.47
N THR A 32 -9.99 12.49 -5.64
CA THR A 32 -10.94 12.64 -4.51
C THR A 32 -10.45 13.69 -3.50
N PHE A 33 -9.14 13.78 -3.27
CA PHE A 33 -8.55 14.78 -2.37
C PHE A 33 -8.70 16.22 -2.90
N LEU A 34 -8.54 16.41 -4.22
CA LEU A 34 -8.60 17.75 -4.82
C LEU A 34 -10.03 18.21 -5.11
N HIS A 35 -10.91 17.29 -5.50
CA HIS A 35 -12.21 17.62 -6.08
C HIS A 35 -13.40 17.02 -5.32
N GLY A 36 -13.15 16.10 -4.39
CA GLY A 36 -14.18 15.43 -3.61
C GLY A 36 -14.68 16.26 -2.43
N THR A 37 -15.80 15.82 -1.84
CA THR A 37 -16.26 16.33 -0.55
C THR A 37 -15.42 15.74 0.58
N GLY A 38 -15.46 16.39 1.76
CA GLY A 38 -14.80 15.86 2.97
C GLY A 38 -15.24 14.42 3.29
N ASP A 39 -16.55 14.16 3.29
CA ASP A 39 -17.11 12.82 3.53
C ASP A 39 -16.63 11.77 2.51
N ALA A 40 -16.50 12.17 1.23
CA ALA A 40 -15.98 11.28 0.19
C ALA A 40 -14.51 10.96 0.43
N PHE A 41 -13.71 11.96 0.82
CA PHE A 41 -12.30 11.76 1.16
C PHE A 41 -12.11 10.89 2.40
N ASP A 42 -12.91 11.06 3.44
CA ASP A 42 -12.86 10.27 4.67
C ASP A 42 -13.23 8.81 4.42
N THR A 43 -14.27 8.58 3.60
CA THR A 43 -14.67 7.24 3.16
C THR A 43 -13.54 6.58 2.36
N HIS A 44 -12.93 7.31 1.42
CA HIS A 44 -11.84 6.80 0.59
C HIS A 44 -10.59 6.49 1.42
N THR A 45 -10.26 7.34 2.38
CA THR A 45 -9.14 7.15 3.30
C THR A 45 -9.34 5.93 4.19
N SER A 46 -10.53 5.76 4.77
CA SER A 46 -10.86 4.61 5.63
C SER A 46 -10.75 3.29 4.86
N ARG A 47 -11.22 3.28 3.60
CA ARG A 47 -11.12 2.10 2.75
C ARG A 47 -9.68 1.81 2.32
N MET A 48 -8.92 2.83 1.95
CA MET A 48 -7.51 2.71 1.61
C MET A 48 -6.71 2.07 2.75
N LEU A 49 -6.86 2.57 3.97
CA LEU A 49 -6.16 2.02 5.14
C LEU A 49 -6.50 0.54 5.37
N SER A 50 -7.76 0.15 5.15
CA SER A 50 -8.20 -1.23 5.31
C SER A 50 -7.58 -2.18 4.26
N LEU A 51 -7.49 -1.75 3.01
CA LEU A 51 -6.86 -2.53 1.94
C LEU A 51 -5.34 -2.59 2.08
N GLU A 52 -4.70 -1.47 2.45
CA GLU A 52 -3.26 -1.42 2.71
C GLU A 52 -2.87 -2.36 3.86
N TYR A 53 -3.68 -2.41 4.91
CA TYR A 53 -3.46 -3.32 6.03
C TYR A 53 -3.47 -4.80 5.58
N GLU A 54 -4.51 -5.22 4.85
CA GLU A 54 -4.57 -6.59 4.34
C GLU A 54 -3.46 -6.89 3.33
N TYR A 55 -3.16 -5.94 2.44
CA TYR A 55 -2.05 -6.07 1.50
C TYR A 55 -0.73 -6.30 2.24
N ARG A 56 -0.41 -5.47 3.22
CA ARG A 56 0.82 -5.64 4.02
C ARG A 56 0.83 -6.95 4.79
N ARG A 57 -0.31 -7.38 5.32
CA ARG A 57 -0.44 -8.65 6.04
C ARG A 57 -0.16 -9.85 5.13
N ARG A 58 -0.67 -9.86 3.90
CA ARG A 58 -0.51 -10.97 2.94
C ARG A 58 0.85 -10.95 2.23
N PHE A 59 1.37 -9.77 1.92
CA PHE A 59 2.60 -9.58 1.14
C PHE A 59 3.82 -9.18 1.98
N ALA A 60 3.77 -9.34 3.31
CA ALA A 60 4.83 -8.93 4.24
C ALA A 60 6.23 -9.44 3.85
N ALA A 61 6.33 -10.68 3.38
CA ALA A 61 7.60 -11.29 2.97
C ALA A 61 8.18 -10.63 1.70
N VAL A 62 7.33 -10.29 0.73
CA VAL A 62 7.70 -9.61 -0.54
C VAL A 62 8.08 -8.15 -0.29
N LEU A 63 7.43 -7.52 0.70
CA LEU A 63 7.64 -6.12 1.07
C LEU A 63 8.88 -5.86 1.92
N THR A 64 9.66 -6.89 2.27
CA THR A 64 10.94 -6.69 2.97
C THR A 64 11.85 -5.87 2.06
N PRO A 65 12.20 -4.61 2.42
CA PRO A 65 13.04 -3.79 1.56
C PRO A 65 14.38 -4.48 1.42
N ASP A 66 14.83 -4.69 0.18
CA ASP A 66 16.23 -5.04 -0.08
C ASP A 66 17.10 -4.07 0.74
N PRO A 67 17.98 -4.56 1.63
CA PRO A 67 18.83 -3.69 2.43
C PRO A 67 19.54 -2.64 1.59
N LEU A 68 19.94 -2.98 0.35
CA LEU A 68 20.59 -2.08 -0.60
C LEU A 68 19.68 -0.99 -1.18
N ARG A 69 18.35 -1.18 -1.14
CA ARG A 69 17.35 -0.15 -1.51
C ARG A 69 17.12 0.89 -0.43
N THR A 70 17.61 0.66 0.79
CA THR A 70 17.62 1.69 1.83
C THR A 70 18.92 2.49 1.75
N ARG A 71 18.83 3.82 1.87
CA ARG A 71 20.04 4.68 1.92
C ARG A 71 21.03 4.23 3.01
N ALA A 72 20.51 3.77 4.14
CA ALA A 72 21.32 3.28 5.25
C ALA A 72 22.05 1.97 4.90
N GLY A 73 21.39 1.03 4.21
CA GLY A 73 22.02 -0.21 3.78
C GLY A 73 23.00 -0.02 2.63
N SER A 74 22.73 0.87 1.65
CA SER A 74 23.72 1.21 0.62
C SER A 74 25.00 1.81 1.23
N ARG A 75 24.86 2.66 2.26
CA ARG A 75 26.01 3.24 2.99
C ARG A 75 26.81 2.18 3.75
N ARG A 76 26.15 1.22 4.41
CA ARG A 76 26.81 0.12 5.12
C ARG A 76 27.58 -0.79 4.16
N ALA A 77 26.99 -1.15 3.02
CA ALA A 77 27.66 -1.95 1.99
C ALA A 77 28.90 -1.24 1.42
N ALA A 78 28.79 0.07 1.14
CA ALA A 78 29.92 0.87 0.65
C ALA A 78 31.06 1.01 1.67
N ALA A 79 30.74 1.11 2.97
CA ALA A 79 31.74 1.15 4.03
C ALA A 79 32.45 -0.22 4.20
N ALA A 80 31.69 -1.32 4.13
CA ALA A 80 32.25 -2.68 4.19
C ALA A 80 33.21 -2.97 3.02
N GLY A 81 32.87 -2.51 1.81
CA GLY A 81 33.75 -2.65 0.64
C GLY A 81 35.06 -1.86 0.74
N ARG A 82 35.11 -0.79 1.55
CA ARG A 82 36.34 0.01 1.78
C ARG A 82 37.21 -0.52 2.91
N ALA A 83 36.63 -1.27 3.85
CA ALA A 83 37.36 -1.85 4.98
C ALA A 83 38.03 -3.19 4.64
N GLY A 84 37.63 -3.80 3.51
CA GLY A 84 38.19 -5.07 3.01
C GLY A 84 39.19 -4.92 1.85
N SER A 85 39.59 -3.69 1.49
CA SER A 85 40.68 -3.37 0.54
C SER A 85 41.82 -2.68 1.27
#